data_AF-A0A0B1SG29-F1
#
_entry.id   AF-A0A0B1SG29-F1
#
_cell.length_a   1.000
_cell.length_b   1.000
_cell.length_c   1.000
_cell.angle_alpha   90.00
_cell.angle_beta   90.00
_cell.angle_gamma   90.00
#
_symmetry.space_group_name_H-M   'P 1'
#
loop_
_entity.id
_entity.type
_entity.pdbx_description
1 polymer ?
#
loop_
_entity_poly.entity_id
_entity_poly.type
_entity_poly.pdbx_seq_one_letter_code
_entity_poly.pdbx_strand_id
1 'polypeptide(L)'
;IETLFTGSDAGCAADRFNWCNQLPAVSPWVYYPLYVLVFGLAVSIMNISVITIFSGLFGSRKQGTHQGIYQMSGSIGRFVAPLIMSSLYTSYGPSAPWALEVFAISLVTLLWIVFRKKLVTIKTSKPTSEGNLTGR
;
A
#
# COMPACT_ATOMS: atom_id res chain seq x y z
N ILE A 1 -36.74 0.98 -2.45
CA ILE A 1 -37.00 2.24 -1.72
C ILE A 1 -35.78 3.11 -1.98
N GLU A 2 -35.84 3.93 -3.03
CA GLU A 2 -34.85 4.98 -3.26
C GLU A 2 -35.09 6.06 -2.21
N THR A 3 -34.29 6.05 -1.15
CA THR A 3 -34.26 7.17 -0.21
C THR A 3 -33.43 8.27 -0.84
N LEU A 4 -34.09 9.28 -1.41
CA LEU A 4 -33.50 10.58 -1.72
C LEU A 4 -33.09 11.25 -0.40
N PHE A 5 -31.91 10.90 0.11
CA PHE A 5 -31.26 11.65 1.17
C PHE A 5 -30.72 12.94 0.55
N THR A 6 -31.33 14.07 0.90
CA THR A 6 -30.70 15.38 0.81
C THR A 6 -29.35 15.32 1.51
N GLY A 7 -28.26 15.75 0.83
CA GLY A 7 -26.88 15.52 1.29
C GLY A 7 -26.58 15.90 2.74
N SER A 8 -27.35 16.84 3.32
CA SER A 8 -27.27 17.21 4.74
C SER A 8 -27.66 16.09 5.71
N ASP A 9 -28.62 15.23 5.35
CA ASP A 9 -29.08 14.11 6.18
C ASP A 9 -28.18 12.87 6.03
N ALA A 10 -27.38 12.82 4.95
CA ALA A 10 -26.38 11.78 4.68
C ALA A 10 -25.00 12.10 5.31
N GLY A 11 -24.87 13.18 6.08
CA GLY A 11 -23.64 13.56 6.77
C GLY A 11 -22.62 14.30 5.90
N CYS A 12 -23.07 14.95 4.81
CA CYS A 12 -22.20 15.66 3.88
C CYS A 12 -22.62 17.14 3.76
N ALA A 13 -21.65 18.05 3.91
CA ALA A 13 -21.85 19.49 3.74
C ALA A 13 -22.05 19.82 2.25
N ALA A 14 -23.27 19.58 1.75
CA ALA A 14 -23.66 19.79 0.36
C ALA A 14 -23.59 21.27 -0.06
N ASP A 15 -23.52 22.20 0.90
CA ASP A 15 -23.28 23.63 0.70
C ASP A 15 -21.83 23.94 0.30
N ARG A 16 -20.87 23.10 0.71
CA ARG A 16 -19.43 23.34 0.54
C ARG A 16 -18.78 22.44 -0.51
N PHE A 17 -19.37 21.29 -0.84
CA PHE A 17 -18.76 20.28 -1.69
C PHE A 17 -19.69 19.80 -2.81
N ASN A 18 -19.32 20.09 -4.07
CA ASN A 18 -20.13 19.77 -5.26
C ASN A 18 -20.18 18.26 -5.58
N TRP A 19 -19.22 17.47 -5.09
CA TRP A 19 -19.15 16.02 -5.31
C TRP A 19 -20.13 15.21 -4.45
N CYS A 20 -20.81 15.84 -3.49
CA CYS A 20 -21.69 15.21 -2.51
C CYS A 20 -22.88 14.45 -3.14
N ASN A 21 -23.40 14.93 -4.28
CA ASN A 21 -24.58 14.37 -4.94
C ASN A 21 -24.31 13.04 -5.67
N GLN A 22 -23.05 12.65 -5.85
CA GLN A 22 -22.67 11.46 -6.63
C GLN A 22 -22.36 10.24 -5.76
N LEU A 23 -22.51 10.33 -4.43
CA LEU A 23 -22.11 9.26 -3.52
C LEU A 23 -23.27 8.32 -3.19
N PRO A 24 -23.08 6.99 -3.32
CA PRO A 24 -24.05 6.03 -2.83
C PRO A 24 -24.04 5.98 -1.30
N ALA A 25 -25.22 6.06 -0.69
CA ALA A 25 -25.37 5.87 0.74
C ALA A 25 -25.14 4.39 1.11
N VAL A 26 -24.08 4.10 1.87
CA VAL A 26 -23.76 2.74 2.35
C VAL A 26 -23.96 2.66 3.86
N SER A 27 -24.41 1.51 4.36
CA SER A 27 -24.59 1.31 5.81
C SER A 27 -23.24 1.27 6.54
N PRO A 28 -23.00 2.15 7.53
CA PRO A 28 -21.73 2.20 8.26
C PRO A 28 -21.40 0.89 8.97
N TRP A 29 -22.42 0.20 9.48
CA TRP A 29 -22.33 -1.06 10.21
C TRP A 29 -21.74 -2.21 9.40
N VAL A 30 -21.90 -2.20 8.08
CA VAL A 30 -21.33 -3.21 7.18
C VAL A 30 -19.97 -2.75 6.64
N TYR A 31 -19.85 -1.46 6.33
CA TYR A 31 -18.64 -0.89 5.74
C TYR A 31 -17.42 -0.99 6.68
N TYR A 32 -17.52 -0.55 7.94
CA TYR A 32 -16.39 -0.55 8.85
C TYR A 32 -15.80 -1.95 9.16
N PRO A 33 -16.59 -2.98 9.52
CA PRO A 33 -16.02 -4.29 9.82
C PRO A 33 -15.42 -4.95 8.57
N LEU A 34 -16.05 -4.83 7.39
CA LEU A 34 -15.48 -5.34 6.15
C LEU A 34 -14.18 -4.63 5.80
N TYR A 35 -14.13 -3.31 5.96
CA TYR A 35 -12.93 -2.52 5.71
C TYR A 35 -11.78 -2.97 6.61
N VAL A 36 -12.01 -3.10 7.92
CA VAL A 36 -10.98 -3.56 8.87
C VAL A 36 -10.52 -4.98 8.55
N LEU A 37 -11.44 -5.88 8.21
CA LEU A 37 -11.09 -7.26 7.89
C LEU A 37 -10.25 -7.35 6.62
N VAL A 38 -10.68 -6.71 5.52
CA VAL A 38 -10.00 -6.77 4.23
C VAL A 38 -8.64 -6.07 4.29
N PHE A 39 -8.60 -4.80 4.70
CA PHE A 39 -7.36 -4.03 4.72
C PHE A 39 -6.42 -4.48 5.85
N GLY A 40 -6.94 -4.85 7.03
CA GLY A 40 -6.13 -5.34 8.14
C GLY A 40 -5.41 -6.64 7.80
N LEU A 41 -6.12 -7.61 7.22
CA LEU A 41 -5.51 -8.87 6.78
C LEU A 41 -4.53 -8.63 5.62
N ALA A 42 -4.90 -7.83 4.62
CA ALA A 42 -4.02 -7.54 3.48
C ALA A 42 -2.69 -6.91 3.90
N VAL A 43 -2.73 -5.88 4.75
CA VAL A 43 -1.53 -5.19 5.25
C VAL A 43 -0.64 -6.15 6.06
N SER A 44 -1.25 -7.01 6.88
CA SER A 44 -0.54 -8.00 7.68
C SER A 44 0.22 -9.00 6.80
N ILE A 45 -0.46 -9.56 5.79
CA ILE A 45 0.13 -10.51 4.84
C ILE A 45 1.25 -9.84 4.03
N MET A 46 1.05 -8.60 3.58
CA MET A 46 2.07 -7.85 2.84
C MET A 46 3.34 -7.65 3.67
N ASN A 47 3.20 -7.25 4.94
CA ASN A 47 4.35 -6.99 5.81
C ASN A 47 5.22 -8.25 6.01
N ILE A 48 4.57 -9.39 6.31
CA ILE A 48 5.28 -10.67 6.47
C ILE A 48 5.99 -11.05 5.17
N SER A 49 5.30 -10.94 4.03
CA SER A 49 5.86 -11.29 2.71
C SER A 49 7.10 -10.48 2.36
N VAL A 50 7.08 -9.17 2.64
CA VAL A 50 8.23 -8.27 2.40
C VAL A 50 9.44 -8.69 3.21
N ILE A 51 9.25 -9.02 4.50
CA ILE A 51 10.34 -9.48 5.38
C ILE A 51 10.93 -10.81 4.87
N THR A 52 10.09 -11.76 4.48
CA THR A 52 10.53 -13.06 3.93
C THR A 52 11.33 -12.91 2.65
N ILE A 53 10.95 -11.97 1.78
CA ILE A 53 11.69 -11.71 0.53
C ILE A 53 13.05 -11.06 0.83
N PHE A 54 13.10 -10.11 1.77
CA PHE A 54 14.35 -9.45 2.14
C PHE A 54 15.37 -10.44 2.73
N SER A 55 14.94 -11.34 3.62
CA SER A 55 15.82 -12.37 4.20
C SER A 55 16.33 -13.34 3.13
N GLY A 56 15.48 -13.73 2.18
CA GLY A 56 15.85 -14.61 1.07
C GLY A 56 16.76 -13.98 0.01
N LEU A 57 16.72 -12.66 -0.18
CA LEU A 57 17.50 -11.96 -1.21
C LEU A 57 18.88 -11.51 -0.69
N PHE A 58 18.94 -10.91 0.50
CA PHE A 58 20.17 -10.28 1.01
C PHE A 58 20.93 -11.11 2.05
N GLY A 59 20.33 -12.18 2.58
CA GLY A 59 20.89 -12.96 3.68
C GLY A 59 20.98 -12.16 4.99
N SER A 60 21.30 -12.85 6.10
CA SER A 60 21.28 -12.26 7.45
C SER A 60 22.25 -11.06 7.62
N ARG A 61 23.35 -11.00 6.87
CA ARG A 61 24.43 -10.01 7.07
C ARG A 61 24.06 -8.57 6.67
N LYS A 62 23.10 -8.34 5.78
CA LYS A 62 22.73 -6.99 5.29
C LYS A 62 21.24 -6.64 5.44
N GLN A 63 20.46 -7.47 6.14
CA GLN A 63 19.01 -7.30 6.23
C GLN A 63 18.60 -6.01 6.96
N GLY A 64 19.34 -5.59 7.99
CA GLY A 64 19.00 -4.40 8.80
C GLY A 64 19.00 -3.09 8.02
N THR A 65 19.98 -2.86 7.14
CA THR A 65 20.07 -1.61 6.35
C THR A 65 18.94 -1.50 5.33
N HIS A 66 18.63 -2.61 4.62
CA HIS A 66 17.54 -2.62 3.64
C HIS A 66 16.17 -2.45 4.30
N GLN A 67 15.96 -3.09 5.46
CA GLN A 67 14.75 -2.89 6.25
C GLN A 67 14.64 -1.45 6.78
N GLY A 68 15.76 -0.84 7.17
CA GLY A 68 15.80 0.58 7.57
C GLY A 68 15.38 1.52 6.45
N ILE A 69 15.92 1.35 5.23
CA ILE A 69 15.53 2.16 4.06
C ILE A 69 14.05 1.97 3.74
N TYR A 70 13.54 0.75 3.80
CA TYR A 70 12.12 0.46 3.59
C TYR A 70 11.25 1.20 4.62
N GLN A 71 11.60 1.15 5.91
CA GLN A 71 10.88 1.86 6.96
C GLN A 71 10.93 3.38 6.76
N MET A 72 12.10 3.94 6.42
CA MET A 72 12.23 5.38 6.11
C MET A 72 11.29 5.79 4.97
N SER A 73 11.25 5.02 3.89
CA SER A 73 10.33 5.28 2.76
C SER A 73 8.86 5.22 3.19
N GLY A 74 8.49 4.27 4.06
CA GLY A 74 7.15 4.18 4.63
C GLY A 74 6.79 5.37 5.51
N SER A 75 7.74 5.91 6.26
CA SER A 75 7.51 7.13 7.07
C SER A 75 7.31 8.36 6.19
N ILE A 76 8.09 8.52 5.12
CA ILE A 76 7.90 9.60 4.14
C ILE A 76 6.52 9.47 3.49
N GLY A 77 6.12 8.26 3.10
CA GLY A 77 4.79 7.99 2.55
C GLY A 77 3.67 8.41 3.50
N ARG A 78 3.77 8.08 4.79
CA ARG A 78 2.78 8.48 5.81
C ARG A 78 2.71 9.99 6.04
N PHE A 79 3.79 10.72 5.79
CA PHE A 79 3.80 12.18 5.86
C PHE A 79 3.18 12.81 4.62
N VAL A 80 3.51 12.30 3.42
CA VAL A 80 3.06 12.85 2.14
C VAL A 80 1.60 12.49 1.82
N ALA A 81 1.16 11.28 2.19
CA ALA A 81 -0.19 10.79 1.92
C ALA A 81 -1.31 11.74 2.40
N PRO A 82 -1.36 12.20 3.66
CA PRO A 82 -2.44 13.08 4.12
C PRO A 82 -2.42 14.45 3.41
N LEU A 83 -1.26 14.96 3.00
CA LEU A 83 -1.16 16.22 2.26
C LEU A 83 -1.81 16.10 0.88
N ILE A 84 -1.45 15.06 0.13
CA ILE A 84 -2.02 14.80 -1.20
C ILE A 84 -3.51 14.51 -1.08
N MET A 85 -3.91 13.64 -0.15
CA MET A 85 -5.31 13.26 0.05
C MET A 85 -6.18 14.44 0.45
N SER A 86 -5.70 15.33 1.32
CA SER A 86 -6.43 16.53 1.72
C SER A 86 -6.70 17.47 0.54
N SER A 87 -5.70 17.71 -0.30
CA SER A 87 -5.85 18.54 -1.50
C SER A 87 -6.79 17.92 -2.55
N LEU A 88 -6.66 16.60 -2.78
CA LEU A 88 -7.50 15.89 -3.74
C LEU A 88 -8.95 15.80 -3.28
N TYR A 89 -9.18 15.50 -2.01
CA TYR A 89 -10.51 15.40 -1.42
C TYR A 89 -11.29 16.71 -1.52
N THR A 90 -10.62 17.85 -1.28
CA THR A 90 -11.25 19.17 -1.37
C THR A 90 -11.76 19.49 -2.78
N SER A 91 -11.06 19.00 -3.82
CA SER A 91 -11.35 19.38 -5.21
C SER A 91 -12.24 18.36 -5.95
N TYR A 92 -12.03 17.06 -5.72
CA TYR A 92 -12.64 15.98 -6.51
C TYR A 92 -13.44 14.98 -5.66
N GLY A 93 -13.48 15.17 -4.35
CA GLY A 93 -14.19 14.29 -3.43
C GLY A 93 -13.52 12.93 -3.24
N PRO A 94 -14.25 11.94 -2.70
CA PRO A 94 -13.70 10.67 -2.27
C PRO A 94 -13.29 9.75 -3.42
N SER A 95 -13.80 9.95 -4.64
CA SER A 95 -13.43 9.13 -5.81
C SER A 95 -11.97 9.31 -6.24
N ALA A 96 -11.40 10.50 -6.03
CA ALA A 96 -10.03 10.80 -6.43
C ALA A 96 -8.96 10.06 -5.57
N PRO A 97 -9.06 10.02 -4.23
CA PRO A 97 -8.25 9.13 -3.40
C PRO A 97 -8.22 7.68 -3.89
N TRP A 98 -9.39 7.10 -4.18
CA TRP A 98 -9.48 5.72 -4.68
C TRP A 98 -8.79 5.53 -6.03
N ALA A 99 -8.95 6.46 -6.96
CA ALA A 99 -8.27 6.42 -8.25
C ALA A 99 -6.74 6.50 -8.09
N LEU A 100 -6.26 7.36 -7.19
CA LEU A 100 -4.83 7.49 -6.89
C LEU A 100 -4.26 6.21 -6.26
N GLU A 101 -4.98 5.59 -5.33
CA GLU A 101 -4.60 4.31 -4.73
C GLU A 101 -4.51 3.20 -5.78
N VAL A 102 -5.52 3.06 -6.65
CA VAL A 102 -5.50 2.07 -7.74
C VAL A 102 -4.32 2.32 -8.68
N PHE A 103 -4.05 3.58 -9.02
CA PHE A 103 -2.89 3.95 -9.83
C PHE A 103 -1.57 3.57 -9.15
N ALA A 104 -1.41 3.89 -7.86
CA ALA A 104 -0.20 3.57 -7.09
C ALA A 104 0.04 2.05 -7.00
N ILE A 105 -1.00 1.27 -6.70
CA ILE A 105 -0.92 -0.20 -6.67
C ILE A 105 -0.53 -0.74 -8.05
N SER A 106 -1.17 -0.26 -9.11
CA SER A 106 -0.87 -0.70 -10.48
C SER A 106 0.58 -0.43 -10.87
N LEU A 107 1.12 0.73 -10.50
CA LEU A 107 2.50 1.10 -10.76
C LEU A 107 3.48 0.22 -10.00
N VAL A 108 3.22 -0.05 -8.71
CA VAL A 108 4.04 -0.95 -7.89
C VAL A 108 4.01 -2.37 -8.45
N THR A 109 2.83 -2.89 -8.81
CA THR A 109 2.69 -4.22 -9.42
C THR A 109 3.43 -4.31 -10.75
N LEU A 110 3.34 -3.28 -11.60
CA LEU A 110 4.06 -3.23 -12.87
C LEU A 110 5.57 -3.24 -12.66
N LEU A 111 6.09 -2.40 -11.76
CA LEU A 111 7.51 -2.38 -11.43
C LEU A 111 7.97 -3.75 -10.92
N TRP A 112 7.19 -4.40 -10.05
CA TRP A 112 7.45 -5.76 -9.61
C TRP A 112 7.52 -6.75 -10.77
N ILE A 113 6.59 -6.69 -11.73
CA ILE A 113 6.56 -7.59 -12.88
C ILE A 113 7.79 -7.40 -13.78
N VAL A 114 8.27 -6.17 -13.94
CA VAL A 114 9.47 -5.86 -14.73
C VAL A 114 10.73 -6.34 -14.00
N PHE A 115 10.87 -6.04 -12.70
CA PHE A 115 12.07 -6.35 -11.94
C PHE A 115 12.17 -7.82 -11.49
N ARG A 116 11.06 -8.57 -11.43
CA ARG A 116 11.09 -10.00 -11.05
C ARG A 116 12.04 -10.83 -11.93
N LYS A 117 12.15 -10.50 -13.23
CA LYS A 117 13.05 -11.20 -14.16
C LYS A 117 14.52 -11.01 -13.79
N LYS A 118 14.90 -9.81 -13.36
CA LYS A 118 16.26 -9.53 -12.87
C LYS A 118 16.54 -10.21 -11.52
N LEU A 119 15.58 -10.20 -10.60
CA LEU A 119 15.74 -10.76 -9.25
C LEU A 119 15.95 -12.29 -9.24
N VAL A 120 15.30 -13.03 -10.15
CA VAL A 120 15.50 -14.49 -10.27
C VAL A 120 16.92 -14.83 -10.74
N THR A 121 17.50 -14.01 -11.60
CA THR A 121 18.84 -14.25 -12.18
C THR A 121 19.95 -14.17 -11.11
N ILE A 122 19.80 -13.33 -10.08
CA ILE A 122 20.79 -13.17 -9.00
C ILE A 122 20.85 -14.40 -8.09
N LYS A 123 19.74 -15.14 -7.91
CA LYS A 123 19.72 -16.33 -7.06
C LYS A 123 20.60 -17.47 -7.62
N THR A 124 20.77 -17.53 -8.94
CA THR A 124 21.55 -18.57 -9.61
C THR A 124 23.05 -18.24 -9.67
N SER A 125 23.44 -16.98 -9.44
CA SER A 125 24.83 -16.52 -9.52
C SER A 125 25.50 -16.39 -8.14
N LYS A 126 25.22 -17.29 -7.20
CA LYS A 126 26.13 -17.45 -6.05
C LYS A 126 27.35 -18.24 -6.54
N PRO A 127 28.56 -17.68 -6.57
CA PRO A 127 29.77 -18.46 -6.79
C PRO A 127 30.01 -19.36 -5.57
N THR A 128 30.23 -20.64 -5.85
CA THR A 128 31.03 -21.57 -5.06
C THR A 128 32.30 -20.89 -4.55
N SER A 129 32.45 -20.75 -3.23
CA SER A 129 33.74 -20.85 -2.49
C SER A 129 33.52 -20.53 -1.00
N GLU A 130 33.13 -21.54 -0.23
CA GLU A 130 33.60 -21.71 1.16
C GLU A 130 33.89 -23.20 1.35
N GLY A 131 34.80 -23.70 0.52
CA GLY A 131 35.51 -24.93 0.77
C GLY A 131 36.84 -24.59 1.44
N ASN A 132 36.99 -25.05 2.68
CA ASN A 132 38.24 -25.35 3.36
C ASN A 132 39.04 -24.16 3.94
N LEU A 133 39.00 -24.00 5.26
CA LEU A 133 40.17 -23.70 6.12
C LEU A 133 39.88 -24.12 7.58
N THR A 134 39.72 -25.42 7.79
CA THR A 134 40.21 -26.08 9.02
C THR A 134 41.69 -26.35 8.82
N GLY A 135 42.57 -25.69 9.60
CA GLY A 135 43.99 -26.03 9.60
C GLY A 135 44.96 -24.92 10.00
N ARG A 136 44.90 -24.45 11.26
CA ARG A 136 46.06 -24.28 12.15
C ARG A 136 45.62 -23.76 13.51
#